data_AF-A0A2V9WP97-F1
#
_entry.id   AF-A0A2V9WP97-F1
#
_cell.length_a   1.000
_cell.length_b   1.000
_cell.length_c   1.000
_cell.angle_alpha   90.00
_cell.angle_beta   90.00
_cell.angle_gamma   90.00
#
_symmetry.space_group_name_H-M   'P 1'
#
loop_
_entity.id
_entity.type
_entity.pdbx_description
1 polymer ?
#
loop_
_entity_poly.entity_id
_entity_poly.type
_entity_poly.pdbx_seq_one_letter_code
_entity_poly.pdbx_strand_id
1 'polypeptide(L)'
;DKISVVTENLHKLPPVVILRLRNMTALDATGLFALEEVAKTLHASKRTLILCGAREQPAQLIHQGEFSEVVGRENICDNVQEALRRAEEVYERLEAKFVVSKS
;
A
#
# COMPACT_ATOMS: atom_id res chain seq x y z
N ASP A 1 9.05 4.57 -17.94
CA ASP A 1 8.30 4.56 -16.67
C ASP A 1 8.84 3.56 -15.67
N LYS A 2 9.14 4.00 -14.43
CA LYS A 2 9.62 3.10 -13.35
C LYS A 2 8.49 2.37 -12.61
N ILE A 3 7.24 2.82 -12.75
CA ILE A 3 6.08 2.26 -12.03
C ILE A 3 5.60 0.94 -12.66
N SER A 4 5.80 0.75 -13.97
CA SER A 4 5.50 -0.49 -14.71
C SER A 4 6.23 -1.73 -14.16
N VAL A 5 7.39 -1.54 -13.53
CA VAL A 5 8.19 -2.66 -12.99
C VAL A 5 7.52 -3.34 -11.80
N VAL A 6 6.69 -2.63 -11.04
CA VAL A 6 5.96 -3.18 -9.88
C VAL A 6 4.87 -4.16 -10.34
N THR A 7 4.27 -3.93 -11.51
CA THR A 7 3.21 -4.79 -12.05
C THR A 7 3.77 -5.98 -12.84
N GLU A 8 4.93 -5.86 -13.48
CA GLU A 8 5.57 -6.94 -14.25
C GLU A 8 5.97 -8.17 -13.40
N ASN A 9 6.19 -8.00 -12.09
CA ASN A 9 6.52 -9.09 -11.16
C ASN A 9 5.47 -9.28 -10.06
N LEU A 10 4.23 -8.83 -10.28
CA LEU A 10 3.14 -8.89 -9.29
C LEU A 10 2.97 -10.29 -8.68
N HIS A 11 3.13 -11.34 -9.49
CA HIS A 11 3.01 -12.75 -9.06
C HIS A 11 4.08 -13.18 -8.05
N LYS A 12 5.24 -12.51 -7.98
CA LYS A 12 6.31 -12.78 -7.01
C LYS A 12 6.19 -11.96 -5.73
N LEU A 13 5.32 -10.96 -5.71
CA LEU A 13 5.17 -10.11 -4.53
C LEU A 13 4.42 -10.88 -3.42
N PRO A 14 4.83 -10.69 -2.15
CA PRO A 14 4.15 -11.26 -1.01
C PRO A 14 2.72 -10.70 -0.86
N PRO A 15 1.87 -11.32 -0.01
CA PRO A 15 0.50 -10.86 0.24
C PRO A 15 0.40 -9.42 0.78
N VAL A 16 1.46 -8.91 1.42
CA VAL A 16 1.52 -7.57 1.97
C VAL A 16 2.74 -6.83 1.42
N VAL A 17 2.53 -5.64 0.86
CA VAL A 17 3.58 -4.81 0.25
C VAL A 17 3.65 -3.48 0.99
N ILE A 18 4.80 -3.18 1.59
CA ILE A 18 5.05 -1.88 2.23
C ILE A 18 5.81 -0.97 1.24
N LEU A 19 5.21 0.15 0.86
CA LEU A 19 5.84 1.20 0.08
C LEU A 19 6.29 2.34 0.99
N ARG A 20 7.61 2.53 1.09
CA ARG A 20 8.21 3.58 1.92
C ARG A 20 8.45 4.85 1.11
N LEU A 21 7.81 5.94 1.51
CA LEU A 21 7.79 7.23 0.82
C LEU A 21 8.81 8.24 1.37
N ARG A 22 9.72 7.83 2.26
CA ARG A 22 10.68 8.75 2.93
C ARG A 22 11.56 9.55 1.97
N ASN A 23 11.85 8.99 0.80
CA ASN A 23 12.69 9.62 -0.22
C ASN A 23 11.87 10.41 -1.26
N MET A 24 10.54 10.42 -1.13
CA MET A 24 9.64 11.22 -1.95
C MET A 24 9.41 12.55 -1.25
N THR A 25 10.04 13.61 -1.76
CA THR A 25 9.95 14.95 -1.19
C THR A 25 8.75 15.75 -1.69
N ALA A 26 8.26 15.40 -2.87
CA ALA A 26 7.09 15.99 -3.49
C ALA A 26 6.27 14.91 -4.18
N LEU A 27 4.96 15.07 -4.16
CA LEU A 27 3.96 14.29 -4.86
C LEU A 27 3.02 15.26 -5.58
N ASP A 28 2.58 14.95 -6.80
CA ASP A 28 1.58 15.73 -7.52
C ASP A 28 0.39 14.84 -7.90
N ALA A 29 -0.60 15.39 -8.61
CA ALA A 29 -1.79 14.66 -9.01
C ALA A 29 -1.46 13.43 -9.87
N THR A 30 -0.46 13.52 -10.75
CA THR A 30 -0.03 12.41 -11.60
C THR A 30 0.63 11.30 -10.77
N GLY A 31 1.50 11.65 -9.82
CA GLY A 31 2.10 10.69 -8.90
C GLY A 31 1.07 10.03 -7.98
N LEU A 32 0.09 10.80 -7.48
CA LEU A 32 -1.00 10.27 -6.65
C LEU A 32 -1.85 9.27 -7.44
N PHE A 33 -2.24 9.63 -8.67
CA PHE A 33 -2.94 8.73 -9.58
C PHE A 33 -2.16 7.42 -9.84
N ALA A 34 -0.85 7.53 -10.05
CA ALA A 34 -0.02 6.35 -10.26
C ALA A 34 0.07 5.44 -9.02
N LEU A 35 0.14 6.02 -7.81
CA LEU A 35 0.05 5.25 -6.57
C LEU A 35 -1.31 4.57 -6.41
N GLU A 36 -2.39 5.23 -6.83
CA GLU A 36 -3.74 4.69 -6.80
C GLU A 36 -3.87 3.45 -7.71
N GLU A 37 -3.34 3.52 -8.92
CA GLU A 37 -3.33 2.39 -9.85
C GLU A 37 -2.50 1.21 -9.31
N VAL A 38 -1.39 1.48 -8.61
CA VAL A 38 -0.63 0.44 -7.91
C VAL A 38 -1.47 -0.21 -6.80
N ALA A 39 -2.16 0.59 -5.99
CA ALA A 39 -3.03 0.09 -4.92
C ALA A 39 -4.14 -0.80 -5.47
N LYS A 40 -4.86 -0.33 -6.50
CA LYS A 40 -5.91 -1.09 -7.19
C LYS A 40 -5.37 -2.41 -7.77
N THR A 41 -4.21 -2.37 -8.42
CA THR A 41 -3.60 -3.55 -9.01
C THR A 41 -3.23 -4.59 -7.95
N LEU A 42 -2.65 -4.16 -6.84
CA LEU A 42 -2.34 -5.05 -5.71
C LEU A 42 -3.63 -5.66 -5.12
N HIS A 43 -4.65 -4.83 -4.88
CA HIS A 43 -5.92 -5.28 -4.30
C HIS A 43 -6.65 -6.28 -5.20
N ALA A 44 -6.69 -6.03 -6.51
CA ALA A 44 -7.25 -6.97 -7.49
C ALA A 44 -6.53 -8.33 -7.47
N SER A 45 -5.24 -8.35 -7.12
CA SER A 45 -4.44 -9.56 -6.95
C SER A 45 -4.48 -10.18 -5.55
N LYS A 46 -5.39 -9.71 -4.67
CA LYS A 46 -5.52 -10.10 -3.26
C LYS A 46 -4.29 -9.79 -2.41
N ARG A 47 -3.53 -8.75 -2.78
CA ARG A 47 -2.41 -8.22 -2.00
C ARG A 47 -2.82 -6.91 -1.35
N THR A 48 -2.23 -6.58 -0.21
CA THR A 48 -2.50 -5.32 0.50
C THR A 48 -1.31 -4.37 0.34
N LEU A 49 -1.59 -3.11 -0.02
CA LEU A 49 -0.59 -2.04 0.00
C LEU A 49 -0.61 -1.32 1.35
N ILE A 50 0.57 -1.09 1.92
CA ILE A 50 0.77 -0.24 3.11
C ILE A 50 1.75 0.87 2.74
N LEU A 51 1.42 2.12 3.05
CA LEU A 51 2.28 3.27 2.83
C LEU A 51 2.96 3.67 4.14
N CYS A 52 4.22 4.11 4.07
CA CYS A 52 4.87 4.66 5.25
C CYS A 52 5.90 5.77 5.02
N GLY A 53 6.06 6.63 6.01
CA GLY A 53 7.13 7.63 6.04
C GLY A 53 6.97 8.72 4.98
N ALA A 54 5.73 9.05 4.59
CA ALA A 54 5.47 10.20 3.75
C ALA A 54 5.95 11.49 4.45
N ARG A 55 6.58 12.39 3.69
CA ARG A 55 6.90 13.73 4.19
C ARG A 55 5.63 14.59 4.19
N GLU A 56 5.71 15.78 4.77
CA GLU A 56 4.57 16.67 4.94
C GLU A 56 3.76 16.89 3.66
N GLN A 57 4.41 17.27 2.54
CA GLN A 57 3.70 17.54 1.30
C GLN A 57 3.02 16.28 0.71
N PRO A 58 3.69 15.11 0.57
CA PRO A 58 3.01 13.89 0.14
C PRO A 58 1.91 13.42 1.11
N ALA A 59 2.13 13.54 2.42
CA ALA A 59 1.15 13.13 3.42
C ALA A 59 -0.14 13.94 3.29
N GLN A 60 -0.04 15.26 3.13
CA GLN A 60 -1.20 16.13 2.91
C GLN A 60 -2.02 15.68 1.70
N LEU A 61 -1.37 15.39 0.57
CA LEU A 61 -2.05 14.92 -0.64
C LEU A 61 -2.65 13.51 -0.48
N ILE A 62 -1.95 12.60 0.18
CA ILE A 62 -2.42 11.22 0.42
C ILE A 62 -3.69 11.19 1.28
N HIS A 63 -3.76 12.07 2.28
CA HIS A 63 -4.94 12.21 3.14
C HIS A 63 -6.07 13.03 2.52
N GLN A 64 -5.82 13.72 1.39
CA GLN A 64 -6.82 14.45 0.64
C GLN A 64 -7.47 13.54 -0.42
N GLY A 65 -8.78 13.61 -0.55
CA GLY A 65 -9.53 12.87 -1.56
C GLY A 65 -9.71 11.36 -1.27
N GLU A 66 -9.98 10.60 -2.33
CA GLU A 66 -10.41 9.20 -2.24
C GLU A 66 -9.23 8.20 -2.17
N PHE A 67 -8.00 8.65 -2.40
CA PHE A 67 -6.82 7.78 -2.41
C PHE A 67 -6.65 7.01 -1.09
N SER A 68 -6.90 7.68 0.05
CA SER A 68 -6.83 7.02 1.36
C SER A 68 -7.85 5.89 1.53
N GLU A 69 -9.00 5.96 0.85
CA GLU A 69 -9.99 4.88 0.83
C GLU A 69 -9.54 3.72 -0.06
N VAL A 70 -8.92 4.05 -1.20
CA VAL A 70 -8.39 3.03 -2.12
C VAL A 70 -7.30 2.19 -1.45
N VAL A 71 -6.42 2.82 -0.68
CA VAL A 71 -5.35 2.14 0.07
C VAL A 71 -5.89 1.46 1.34
N GLY A 72 -6.96 2.00 1.93
CA GLY A 72 -7.40 1.71 3.28
C GLY A 72 -6.69 2.63 4.28
N ARG A 73 -7.46 3.44 5.01
CA ARG A 73 -6.93 4.49 5.89
C ARG A 73 -5.94 3.94 6.93
N GLU A 74 -6.20 2.74 7.44
CA GLU A 74 -5.34 2.08 8.42
C GLU A 74 -4.04 1.53 7.85
N ASN A 75 -3.91 1.47 6.52
CA ASN A 75 -2.70 1.07 5.81
C ASN A 75 -1.80 2.27 5.46
N ILE A 76 -2.15 3.48 5.92
CA ILE A 76 -1.31 4.67 5.81
C ILE A 76 -0.65 4.91 7.17
N CYS A 77 0.65 4.63 7.26
CA CYS A 77 1.39 4.65 8.51
C CYS A 77 2.42 5.78 8.55
N ASP A 78 2.69 6.33 9.73
CA ASP A 78 3.67 7.41 9.86
C ASP A 78 5.10 6.96 9.55
N ASN A 79 5.44 5.71 9.89
CA ASN A 79 6.81 5.22 9.79
C ASN A 79 6.86 3.71 9.54
N VAL A 80 8.08 3.21 9.29
CA VAL A 80 8.30 1.80 8.94
C VAL A 80 7.95 0.83 10.07
N GLN A 81 8.08 1.23 11.34
CA GLN A 81 7.76 0.34 12.47
C GLN A 81 6.25 0.13 12.57
N GLU A 82 5.48 1.22 12.41
CA GLU A 82 4.02 1.15 12.36
C GLU A 82 3.54 0.31 11.16
N ALA A 83 4.17 0.48 10.00
CA ALA A 83 3.85 -0.30 8.81
C ALA A 83 4.16 -1.80 8.97
N LEU A 84 5.24 -2.15 9.68
CA LEU A 84 5.58 -3.55 9.96
C LEU A 84 4.55 -4.19 10.91
N ARG A 85 4.13 -3.49 11.97
CA ARG A 85 3.04 -3.95 12.84
C ARG A 85 1.75 -4.16 12.06
N ARG A 86 1.38 -3.19 11.23
CA ARG A 86 0.19 -3.28 10.39
C ARG A 86 0.28 -4.46 9.41
N ALA A 87 1.46 -4.70 8.84
CA ALA A 87 1.67 -5.82 7.94
C ALA A 87 1.49 -7.18 8.62
N GLU A 88 1.95 -7.32 9.87
CA GLU A 88 1.75 -8.52 10.69
C GLU A 88 0.25 -8.76 10.95
N GLU A 89 -0.49 -7.75 11.39
CA GLU A 89 -1.94 -7.86 11.58
C GLU A 89 -2.69 -8.27 10.31
N VAL A 90 -2.32 -7.68 9.16
CA VAL A 90 -2.94 -8.02 7.87
C VAL A 90 -2.60 -9.46 7.50
N TYR A 91 -1.35 -9.87 7.68
CA TYR A 91 -0.90 -11.22 7.35
C TYR A 91 -1.63 -12.28 8.19
N GLU A 92 -1.75 -12.08 9.50
CA GLU A 92 -2.50 -12.97 10.40
C GLU A 92 -3.97 -13.08 9.99
N ARG A 93 -4.61 -11.96 9.63
CA ARG A 93 -6.00 -11.94 9.15
C ARG A 93 -6.16 -12.69 7.83
N LEU A 94 -5.15 -12.63 6.95
CA LEU A 94 -5.16 -13.39 5.69
C LEU A 94 -5.05 -14.89 5.96
N GLU A 95 -4.10 -15.31 6.80
CA GLU A 95 -3.93 -16.72 7.20
C GLU A 95 -5.20 -17.28 7.84
N ALA A 96 -5.82 -16.53 8.76
CA ALA A 96 -7.08 -16.94 9.39
C ALA A 96 -8.21 -17.14 8.37
N LYS A 97 -8.35 -16.26 7.38
CA LYS A 97 -9.33 -16.41 6.30
C LYS A 97 -9.05 -17.63 5.41
N PHE A 98 -7.79 -17.93 5.13
CA PHE A 98 -7.43 -19.12 4.36
C PHE A 98 -7.82 -20.42 5.08
N VAL A 99 -7.63 -20.48 6.40
CA VAL A 99 -8.02 -21.64 7.22
C VAL A 99 -9.55 -21.81 7.24
N VAL A 100 -10.32 -20.73 7.42
CA VAL A 100 -11.80 -20.79 7.39
C VAL A 100 -12.34 -21.20 6.01
N SER A 101 -11.74 -20.73 4.92
CA SER A 101 -12.21 -21.04 3.55
C SER A 101 -11.96 -22.49 3.08
N LYS A 102 -11.14 -23.26 3.81
CA LYS A 102 -10.82 -24.67 3.52
C LYS A 102 -11.64 -25.66 4.35
N SER A 103 -12.43 -25.18 5.31
CA SER A 103 -13.34 -25.96 6.17
C SER A 103 -14.76 -25.91 5.62
#